data_AF-A0A969WZC3-F1
#
_entry.id   AF-A0A969WZC3-F1
#
_cell.length_a   1.000
_cell.length_b   1.000
_cell.length_c   1.000
_cell.angle_alpha   90.00
_cell.angle_beta   90.00
_cell.angle_gamma   90.00
#
_symmetry.space_group_name_H-M   'P 1'
#
loop_
_entity.id
_entity.type
_entity.pdbx_description
1 polymer ?
#
loop_
_entity_poly.entity_id
_entity_poly.type
_entity_poly.pdbx_seq_one_letter_code
_entity_poly.pdbx_strand_id
1 'polypeptide(L)'
;MISQARLGTVWTKTQRLRGIAEFVGKELGFTEMKLIDRAALLCKADLETSMVGEFPELQGIMGRHYAIIDGEDHLVAQAISEHYQPRFAGDQIPVSHAGIAVSLAEKFDNLVGNFAIGVKPSGSQDPFALRRQALGIVAIVLEGKLTLNLDEVIGYTYRKFEADLDLSEDQVVDGVLDFIMQRLRGVLSESGFTYDVLDAVLSNCGPDLLLIQDKARALTSLKEQPYFDDLMVVFNRPFNLSRQAGDLQVQPEFFVDQVEQVYMMDY
;
A
#
# COMPACT_ATOMS: atom_id res chain seq x y z
N MET A 1 -17.40 -12.64 -16.37
CA MET A 1 -16.29 -12.30 -15.46
C MET A 1 -15.85 -10.88 -15.73
N ILE A 2 -15.80 -10.05 -14.69
CA ILE A 2 -15.78 -8.60 -14.88
C ILE A 2 -14.33 -8.13 -14.96
N SER A 3 -13.68 -8.32 -16.10
CA SER A 3 -12.75 -7.28 -16.54
C SER A 3 -13.61 -6.09 -16.96
N GLN A 4 -13.25 -4.89 -16.52
CA GLN A 4 -13.89 -3.71 -17.07
C GLN A 4 -13.55 -3.71 -18.57
N ALA A 5 -14.55 -3.70 -19.45
CA ALA A 5 -14.33 -3.88 -20.89
C ALA A 5 -13.27 -2.92 -21.47
N ARG A 6 -13.09 -1.75 -20.84
CA ARG A 6 -12.07 -0.75 -21.18
C ARG A 6 -10.63 -1.14 -20.80
N LEU A 7 -10.43 -2.00 -19.80
CA LEU A 7 -9.11 -2.41 -19.28
C LEU A 7 -8.59 -3.71 -19.90
N GLY A 8 -9.29 -4.23 -20.92
CA GLY A 8 -8.89 -5.39 -21.70
C GLY A 8 -9.46 -6.72 -21.20
N THR A 9 -8.88 -7.80 -21.72
CA THR A 9 -9.30 -9.18 -21.44
C THR A 9 -8.69 -9.72 -20.14
N VAL A 10 -9.18 -10.86 -19.67
CA VAL A 10 -8.54 -11.61 -18.57
C VAL A 10 -7.08 -11.92 -18.91
N TRP A 11 -6.78 -12.30 -20.16
CA TRP A 11 -5.41 -12.55 -20.60
C TRP A 11 -4.52 -11.30 -20.50
N THR A 12 -5.02 -10.14 -20.97
CA THR A 12 -4.29 -8.87 -20.86
C THR A 12 -4.02 -8.51 -19.40
N LYS A 13 -5.02 -8.70 -18.52
CA LYS A 13 -4.86 -8.54 -17.07
C LYS A 13 -3.78 -9.48 -16.53
N THR A 14 -3.83 -10.77 -16.85
CA THR A 14 -2.82 -11.76 -16.42
C THR A 14 -1.41 -11.34 -16.82
N GLN A 15 -1.19 -10.85 -18.05
CA GLN A 15 0.13 -10.37 -18.46
C GLN A 15 0.60 -9.14 -17.66
N ARG A 16 -0.30 -8.20 -17.35
CA ARG A 16 0.03 -7.08 -16.46
C ARG A 16 0.36 -7.56 -15.05
N LEU A 17 -0.45 -8.47 -14.49
CA LEU A 17 -0.23 -9.04 -13.15
C LEU A 17 1.15 -9.69 -13.03
N ARG A 18 1.61 -10.41 -14.05
CA ARG A 18 2.97 -10.98 -14.08
C ARG A 18 4.04 -9.89 -13.90
N GLY A 19 3.95 -8.83 -14.70
CA GLY A 19 4.90 -7.71 -14.63
C GLY A 19 4.85 -6.97 -13.29
N ILE A 20 3.65 -6.70 -12.77
CA ILE A 20 3.47 -6.00 -11.49
C ILE A 20 3.94 -6.87 -10.32
N ALA A 21 3.60 -8.15 -10.30
CA ALA A 21 4.04 -9.09 -9.26
C ALA A 21 5.56 -9.26 -9.26
N GLU A 22 6.19 -9.31 -10.44
CA GLU A 22 7.64 -9.34 -10.56
C GLU A 22 8.28 -8.05 -10.01
N PHE A 23 7.70 -6.89 -10.31
CA PHE A 23 8.18 -5.60 -9.80
C PHE A 23 8.06 -5.54 -8.27
N VAL A 24 6.88 -5.84 -7.72
CA VAL A 24 6.62 -5.88 -6.28
C VAL A 24 7.55 -6.88 -5.58
N GLY A 25 7.74 -8.06 -6.15
CA GLY A 25 8.66 -9.06 -5.60
C GLY A 25 10.09 -8.57 -5.49
N LYS A 26 10.58 -7.81 -6.50
CA LYS A 26 11.92 -7.21 -6.48
C LYS A 26 12.05 -6.11 -5.42
N GLU A 27 11.06 -5.21 -5.35
CA GLU A 27 11.03 -4.13 -4.35
C GLU A 27 11.04 -4.69 -2.92
N LEU A 28 10.33 -5.80 -2.69
CA LEU A 28 10.29 -6.49 -1.39
C LEU A 28 11.50 -7.39 -1.12
N GLY A 29 12.44 -7.52 -2.08
CA GLY A 29 13.63 -8.37 -1.93
C GLY A 29 13.34 -9.88 -1.96
N PHE A 30 12.21 -10.31 -2.52
CA PHE A 30 11.89 -11.73 -2.68
C PHE A 30 12.79 -12.38 -3.73
N THR A 31 13.18 -13.64 -3.48
CA THR A 31 14.14 -14.35 -4.34
C THR A 31 13.47 -15.36 -5.27
N GLU A 32 12.25 -15.82 -4.95
CA GLU A 32 11.53 -16.83 -5.72
C GLU A 32 10.79 -16.27 -6.94
N MET A 33 11.46 -15.48 -7.77
CA MET A 33 10.85 -14.78 -8.92
C MET A 33 10.16 -15.72 -9.92
N LYS A 34 10.67 -16.95 -10.08
CA LYS A 34 10.04 -17.96 -10.94
C LYS A 34 8.69 -18.44 -10.40
N LEU A 35 8.56 -18.57 -9.08
CA LEU A 35 7.29 -18.95 -8.46
C LEU A 35 6.28 -17.81 -8.56
N ILE A 36 6.73 -16.57 -8.34
CA ILE A 36 5.92 -15.35 -8.49
C ILE A 36 5.36 -15.27 -9.92
N ASP A 37 6.21 -15.38 -10.94
CA ASP A 37 5.77 -15.30 -12.34
C ASP A 37 4.81 -16.44 -12.71
N ARG A 38 5.11 -17.67 -12.28
CA ARG A 38 4.26 -18.84 -12.57
C ARG A 38 2.89 -18.73 -11.90
N ALA A 39 2.86 -18.30 -10.63
CA ALA A 39 1.61 -18.07 -9.92
C ALA A 39 0.80 -16.94 -10.57
N ALA A 40 1.43 -15.82 -10.92
CA ALA A 40 0.76 -14.71 -11.61
C ALA A 40 0.18 -15.12 -12.97
N LEU A 41 0.88 -15.98 -13.72
CA LEU A 41 0.39 -16.50 -15.00
C LEU A 41 -0.87 -17.36 -14.86
N LEU A 42 -0.94 -18.16 -13.79
CA LEU A 42 -2.00 -19.16 -13.60
C LEU A 42 -3.15 -18.67 -12.69
N CYS A 43 -2.98 -17.56 -11.97
CA CYS A 43 -3.91 -17.12 -10.92
C CYS A 43 -5.35 -16.85 -11.39
N LYS A 44 -5.56 -16.68 -12.70
CA LYS A 44 -6.89 -16.46 -13.32
C LYS A 44 -7.33 -17.60 -14.21
N ALA A 45 -6.69 -18.76 -14.17
CA ALA A 45 -7.03 -19.86 -15.08
C ALA A 45 -8.39 -20.51 -14.75
N ASP A 46 -8.76 -20.53 -13.47
CA ASP A 46 -10.02 -21.15 -13.00
C ASP A 46 -11.27 -20.36 -13.38
N LEU A 47 -11.10 -19.06 -13.63
CA LEU A 47 -12.13 -18.17 -14.15
C LEU A 47 -12.83 -18.73 -15.39
N GLU A 48 -12.13 -19.38 -16.31
CA GLU A 48 -12.74 -19.93 -17.53
C GLU A 48 -13.48 -21.26 -17.33
N THR A 49 -13.58 -21.75 -16.09
CA THR A 49 -14.25 -23.03 -15.80
C THR A 49 -15.73 -22.86 -15.50
N SER A 50 -16.54 -23.85 -15.90
CA SER A 50 -17.97 -23.88 -15.55
C SER A 50 -18.20 -23.88 -14.04
N MET A 51 -17.29 -24.50 -13.27
CA MET A 51 -17.38 -24.53 -11.81
C MET A 51 -17.34 -23.12 -11.20
N VAL A 52 -16.38 -22.28 -11.60
CA VAL A 52 -16.30 -20.89 -11.12
C VAL A 52 -17.39 -20.01 -11.73
N GLY A 53 -17.83 -20.32 -12.96
CA GLY A 53 -18.98 -19.67 -13.58
C GLY A 53 -20.28 -19.87 -12.79
N GLU A 54 -20.51 -21.07 -12.25
CA GLU A 54 -21.67 -21.40 -11.40
C GLU A 54 -21.49 -20.95 -9.95
N PHE A 55 -20.26 -21.02 -9.41
CA PHE A 55 -19.92 -20.72 -8.02
C PHE A 55 -18.75 -19.72 -7.92
N PRO A 56 -18.98 -18.41 -8.08
CA PRO A 56 -17.93 -17.39 -8.07
C PRO A 56 -17.13 -17.31 -6.75
N GLU A 57 -17.71 -17.77 -5.64
CA GLU A 57 -17.05 -17.88 -4.34
C GLU A 57 -15.89 -18.89 -4.30
N LEU A 58 -15.83 -19.79 -5.29
CA LEU A 58 -14.79 -20.81 -5.40
C LEU A 58 -13.56 -20.37 -6.20
N GLN A 59 -13.54 -19.13 -6.71
CA GLN A 59 -12.36 -18.58 -7.40
C GLN A 59 -11.12 -18.60 -6.50
N GLY A 60 -9.95 -18.88 -7.09
CA GLY A 60 -8.68 -19.12 -6.40
C GLY A 60 -8.61 -20.48 -5.70
N ILE A 61 -9.69 -20.93 -5.06
CA ILE A 61 -9.77 -22.26 -4.42
C ILE A 61 -9.71 -23.34 -5.50
N MET A 62 -10.55 -23.23 -6.52
CA MET A 62 -10.52 -24.17 -7.64
C MET A 62 -9.24 -24.04 -8.46
N GLY A 63 -8.74 -22.81 -8.66
CA GLY A 63 -7.44 -22.59 -9.30
C GLY A 63 -6.30 -23.36 -8.62
N ARG A 64 -6.24 -23.37 -7.29
CA ARG A 64 -5.29 -24.18 -6.53
C ARG A 64 -5.47 -25.68 -6.78
N HIS A 65 -6.71 -26.17 -6.76
CA HIS A 65 -6.98 -27.59 -7.01
C HIS A 65 -6.59 -28.01 -8.43
N TYR A 66 -6.90 -27.20 -9.44
CA TYR A 66 -6.52 -27.46 -10.82
C TYR A 66 -5.00 -27.46 -10.98
N ALA A 67 -4.29 -26.48 -10.41
CA ALA A 67 -2.83 -26.43 -10.45
C ALA A 67 -2.18 -27.69 -9.83
N ILE A 68 -2.70 -28.19 -8.71
CA ILE A 68 -2.21 -29.43 -8.08
C ILE A 68 -2.44 -30.64 -8.98
N ILE A 69 -3.63 -30.75 -9.59
CA ILE A 69 -3.96 -31.86 -10.49
C ILE A 69 -3.08 -31.84 -11.74
N ASP A 70 -2.78 -30.64 -12.26
CA ASP A 70 -1.90 -30.44 -13.42
C ASP A 70 -0.41 -30.63 -13.11
N GLY A 71 -0.06 -30.91 -11.85
CA GLY A 71 1.31 -31.20 -11.42
C GLY A 71 2.19 -29.97 -11.19
N GLU A 72 1.58 -28.79 -11.00
CA GLU A 72 2.31 -27.59 -10.61
C GLU A 72 2.95 -27.71 -9.22
N ASP A 73 3.97 -26.91 -8.98
CA ASP A 73 4.60 -26.79 -7.66
C ASP A 73 3.55 -26.40 -6.59
N HIS A 74 3.61 -27.04 -5.43
CA HIS A 74 2.75 -26.75 -4.29
C HIS A 74 2.74 -25.25 -3.92
N LEU A 75 3.88 -24.57 -4.00
CA LEU A 75 4.01 -23.15 -3.67
C LEU A 75 3.31 -22.26 -4.70
N VAL A 76 3.33 -22.65 -5.98
CA VAL A 76 2.56 -21.99 -7.04
C VAL A 76 1.07 -22.16 -6.77
N ALA A 77 0.62 -23.39 -6.50
CA ALA A 77 -0.78 -23.69 -6.22
C ALA A 77 -1.28 -22.96 -4.95
N GLN A 78 -0.46 -22.88 -3.92
CA GLN A 78 -0.74 -22.08 -2.72
C GLN A 78 -0.94 -20.60 -3.07
N ALA A 79 0.02 -20.00 -3.78
CA ALA A 79 -0.04 -18.59 -4.20
C ALA A 79 -1.27 -18.28 -5.08
N ILE A 80 -1.70 -19.22 -5.94
CA ILE A 80 -2.95 -19.10 -6.73
C ILE A 80 -4.18 -18.97 -5.82
N SER A 81 -4.24 -19.63 -4.66
CA SER A 81 -5.34 -19.40 -3.73
C SER A 81 -5.16 -18.12 -2.91
N GLU A 82 -3.93 -17.83 -2.48
CA GLU A 82 -3.61 -16.70 -1.60
C GLU A 82 -3.76 -15.35 -2.30
N HIS A 83 -3.64 -15.25 -3.63
CA HIS A 83 -3.65 -13.94 -4.28
C HIS A 83 -4.97 -13.14 -4.11
N TYR A 84 -6.07 -13.79 -3.75
CA TYR A 84 -7.32 -13.10 -3.40
C TYR A 84 -7.32 -12.52 -1.97
N GLN A 85 -6.42 -12.99 -1.11
CA GLN A 85 -6.35 -12.59 0.30
C GLN A 85 -5.70 -11.21 0.48
N PRO A 86 -6.13 -10.43 1.48
CA PRO A 86 -7.37 -10.59 2.23
C PRO A 86 -8.58 -10.24 1.36
N ARG A 87 -9.68 -10.98 1.52
CA ARG A 87 -10.94 -10.79 0.76
C ARG A 87 -11.89 -9.80 1.44
N PHE A 88 -11.76 -9.64 2.75
CA PHE A 88 -12.52 -8.72 3.60
C PHE A 88 -11.67 -8.29 4.80
N ALA A 89 -12.11 -7.26 5.53
CA ALA A 89 -11.39 -6.76 6.70
C ALA A 89 -11.32 -7.86 7.79
N GLY A 90 -10.11 -8.15 8.29
CA GLY A 90 -9.86 -9.23 9.25
C GLY A 90 -9.74 -10.63 8.64
N ASP A 91 -9.79 -10.78 7.32
CA ASP A 91 -9.36 -12.02 6.64
C ASP A 91 -7.84 -12.19 6.75
N GLN A 92 -7.35 -13.42 6.55
CA GLN A 92 -5.91 -13.69 6.58
C GLN A 92 -5.21 -12.97 5.43
N ILE A 93 -3.98 -12.50 5.67
CA ILE A 93 -3.09 -12.04 4.60
C ILE A 93 -2.39 -13.25 3.93
N PRO A 94 -1.95 -13.12 2.67
CA PRO A 94 -1.07 -14.10 2.04
C PRO A 94 0.20 -14.33 2.86
N VAL A 95 0.67 -15.57 2.94
CA VAL A 95 1.86 -15.92 3.74
C VAL A 95 3.06 -16.20 2.83
N SER A 96 2.85 -16.80 1.66
CA SER A 96 3.94 -17.07 0.73
C SER A 96 4.41 -15.80 0.03
N HIS A 97 5.71 -15.67 -0.27
CA HIS A 97 6.22 -14.53 -1.04
C HIS A 97 5.51 -14.37 -2.39
N ALA A 98 5.23 -15.49 -3.06
CA ALA A 98 4.45 -15.51 -4.29
C ALA A 98 3.00 -15.05 -4.07
N GLY A 99 2.33 -15.52 -3.03
CA GLY A 99 0.97 -15.06 -2.67
C GLY A 99 0.92 -13.56 -2.36
N ILE A 100 1.88 -13.05 -1.59
CA ILE A 100 2.00 -11.62 -1.25
C ILE A 100 2.17 -10.78 -2.52
N ALA A 101 3.14 -11.13 -3.37
CA ALA A 101 3.45 -10.38 -4.59
C ALA A 101 2.27 -10.37 -5.57
N VAL A 102 1.63 -11.52 -5.81
CA VAL A 102 0.50 -11.63 -6.75
C VAL A 102 -0.76 -10.97 -6.18
N SER A 103 -1.00 -11.07 -4.86
CA SER A 103 -2.11 -10.36 -4.22
C SER A 103 -1.95 -8.86 -4.35
N LEU A 104 -0.80 -8.31 -3.93
CA LEU A 104 -0.53 -6.88 -4.08
C LEU A 104 -0.66 -6.44 -5.54
N ALA A 105 -0.10 -7.20 -6.48
CA ALA A 105 -0.22 -6.90 -7.90
C ALA A 105 -1.67 -6.79 -8.38
N GLU A 106 -2.55 -7.69 -7.96
CA GLU A 106 -3.96 -7.60 -8.34
C GLU A 106 -4.67 -6.41 -7.69
N LYS A 107 -4.37 -6.12 -6.43
CA LYS A 107 -4.96 -4.98 -5.72
C LYS A 107 -4.54 -3.67 -6.37
N PHE A 108 -3.26 -3.52 -6.73
CA PHE A 108 -2.77 -2.36 -7.47
C PHE A 108 -3.34 -2.29 -8.89
N ASP A 109 -3.34 -3.38 -9.67
CA ASP A 109 -3.95 -3.40 -11.02
C ASP A 109 -5.41 -2.93 -10.99
N ASN A 110 -6.19 -3.42 -10.02
CA ASN A 110 -7.58 -3.01 -9.87
C ASN A 110 -7.72 -1.54 -9.47
N LEU A 111 -6.99 -1.06 -8.47
CA LEU A 111 -7.05 0.34 -8.03
C LEU A 111 -6.61 1.30 -9.15
N VAL A 112 -5.42 1.08 -9.69
CA VAL A 112 -4.81 1.94 -10.70
C VAL A 112 -5.63 1.92 -11.98
N GLY A 113 -6.03 0.73 -12.46
CA GLY A 113 -6.84 0.61 -13.67
C GLY A 113 -8.17 1.35 -13.58
N ASN A 114 -8.87 1.25 -12.45
CA ASN A 114 -10.16 1.94 -12.25
C ASN A 114 -9.99 3.46 -12.13
N PHE A 115 -8.98 3.92 -11.38
CA PHE A 115 -8.69 5.34 -11.25
C PHE A 115 -8.31 5.95 -12.60
N ALA A 116 -7.46 5.26 -13.37
CA ALA A 116 -6.99 5.72 -14.67
C ALA A 116 -8.10 5.94 -15.70
N ILE A 117 -9.23 5.25 -15.58
CA ILE A 117 -10.43 5.44 -16.43
C ILE A 117 -11.56 6.19 -15.72
N GLY A 118 -11.20 7.00 -14.71
CA GLY A 118 -12.13 7.90 -14.02
C GLY A 118 -13.14 7.21 -13.09
N VAL A 119 -13.04 5.91 -12.85
CA VAL A 119 -13.93 5.19 -11.92
C VAL A 119 -13.36 5.27 -10.51
N LYS A 120 -13.95 6.17 -9.71
CA LYS A 120 -13.58 6.37 -8.29
C LYS A 120 -14.75 5.97 -7.39
N PRO A 121 -14.50 5.37 -6.22
CA PRO A 121 -15.54 5.10 -5.23
C PRO A 121 -16.20 6.40 -4.78
N SER A 122 -17.54 6.42 -4.72
CA SER A 122 -18.33 7.54 -4.19
C SER A 122 -18.86 7.20 -2.81
N GLY A 123 -19.34 8.19 -2.03
CA GLY A 123 -19.80 7.97 -0.66
C GLY A 123 -20.82 6.83 -0.48
N SER A 124 -21.65 6.56 -1.49
CA SER A 124 -22.67 5.50 -1.46
C SER A 124 -22.30 4.23 -2.25
N GLN A 125 -21.25 4.25 -3.07
CA GLN A 125 -20.91 3.13 -3.95
C GLN A 125 -19.41 2.81 -3.95
N ASP A 126 -19.09 1.52 -3.92
CA ASP A 126 -17.74 0.98 -4.09
C ASP A 126 -17.72 0.04 -5.31
N PRO A 127 -17.79 0.58 -6.54
CA PRO A 127 -17.76 -0.25 -7.73
C PRO A 127 -16.47 -1.07 -7.71
N PHE A 128 -16.55 -2.37 -8.04
CA PHE A 128 -15.39 -3.29 -8.04
C PHE A 128 -14.67 -3.44 -6.69
N ALA A 129 -15.31 -3.03 -5.58
CA ALA A 129 -14.80 -3.21 -4.23
C ALA A 129 -13.42 -2.55 -3.96
N LEU A 130 -13.15 -1.39 -4.57
CA LEU A 130 -11.86 -0.70 -4.46
C LEU A 130 -11.50 -0.33 -3.02
N ARG A 131 -12.47 0.03 -2.16
CA ARG A 131 -12.19 0.27 -0.73
C ARG A 131 -11.64 -0.99 -0.06
N ARG A 132 -12.23 -2.16 -0.36
CA ARG A 132 -11.75 -3.44 0.18
C ARG A 132 -10.36 -3.78 -0.35
N GLN A 133 -10.06 -3.50 -1.62
CA GLN A 133 -8.72 -3.72 -2.16
C GLN A 133 -7.68 -2.81 -1.50
N ALA A 134 -7.97 -1.53 -1.30
CA ALA A 134 -7.06 -0.61 -0.60
C ALA A 134 -6.82 -1.02 0.87
N LEU A 135 -7.88 -1.43 1.58
CA LEU A 135 -7.72 -2.00 2.93
C LEU A 135 -6.87 -3.26 2.92
N GLY A 136 -7.01 -4.11 1.89
CA GLY A 136 -6.18 -5.29 1.74
C GLY A 136 -4.70 -4.98 1.51
N ILE A 137 -4.37 -3.93 0.75
CA ILE A 137 -2.98 -3.45 0.61
C ILE A 137 -2.44 -3.01 1.97
N VAL A 138 -3.20 -2.18 2.69
CA VAL A 138 -2.80 -1.70 4.04
C VAL A 138 -2.55 -2.88 4.98
N ALA A 139 -3.45 -3.86 5.01
CA ALA A 139 -3.31 -5.05 5.85
C ALA A 139 -2.05 -5.85 5.49
N ILE A 140 -1.83 -6.17 4.20
CA ILE A 140 -0.66 -6.92 3.75
C ILE A 140 0.64 -6.20 4.13
N VAL A 141 0.70 -4.88 3.92
CA VAL A 141 1.90 -4.10 4.21
C VAL A 141 2.17 -4.01 5.71
N LEU A 142 1.16 -3.71 6.54
CA LEU A 142 1.33 -3.56 7.98
C LEU A 142 1.55 -4.89 8.71
N GLU A 143 0.71 -5.89 8.45
CA GLU A 143 0.79 -7.21 9.11
C GLU A 143 2.00 -8.00 8.61
N GLY A 144 2.31 -7.89 7.31
CA GLY A 144 3.51 -8.46 6.70
C GLY A 144 4.80 -7.71 7.02
N LYS A 145 4.72 -6.54 7.67
CA LYS A 145 5.85 -5.64 7.98
C LYS A 145 6.71 -5.36 6.75
N LEU A 146 6.05 -5.03 5.65
CA LEU A 146 6.69 -4.82 4.36
C LEU A 146 7.05 -3.34 4.20
N THR A 147 8.23 -3.07 3.66
CA THR A 147 8.62 -1.73 3.21
C THR A 147 8.45 -1.69 1.70
N LEU A 148 7.49 -0.90 1.22
CA LEU A 148 7.13 -0.82 -0.19
C LEU A 148 6.97 0.64 -0.61
N ASN A 149 7.68 1.04 -1.66
CA ASN A 149 7.50 2.36 -2.25
C ASN A 149 6.21 2.40 -3.08
N LEU A 150 5.16 2.99 -2.52
CA LEU A 150 3.85 3.00 -3.16
C LEU A 150 3.82 3.83 -4.44
N ASP A 151 4.52 4.97 -4.49
CA ASP A 151 4.62 5.82 -5.68
C ASP A 151 5.15 5.03 -6.87
N GLU A 152 6.25 4.31 -6.68
CA GLU A 152 6.90 3.52 -7.72
C GLU A 152 6.03 2.35 -8.19
N VAL A 153 5.39 1.62 -7.26
CA VAL A 153 4.50 0.51 -7.62
C VAL A 153 3.27 0.99 -8.38
N ILE A 154 2.68 2.12 -7.97
CA ILE A 154 1.51 2.69 -8.64
C ILE A 154 1.88 3.21 -10.03
N GLY A 155 2.98 3.97 -10.15
CA GLY A 155 3.48 4.47 -11.44
C GLY A 155 3.86 3.34 -12.38
N TYR A 156 4.58 2.33 -11.89
CA TYR A 156 4.88 1.12 -12.67
C TYR A 156 3.60 0.43 -13.16
N THR A 157 2.61 0.29 -12.30
CA THR A 157 1.31 -0.32 -12.65
C THR A 157 0.57 0.49 -13.71
N TYR A 158 0.53 1.82 -13.58
CA TYR A 158 -0.12 2.70 -14.54
C TYR A 158 0.48 2.53 -15.94
N ARG A 159 1.81 2.48 -16.04
CA ARG A 159 2.54 2.30 -17.30
C ARG A 159 2.35 0.92 -17.96
N LYS A 160 1.71 -0.05 -17.29
CA LYS A 160 1.35 -1.35 -17.86
C LYS A 160 0.02 -1.36 -18.59
N PHE A 161 -0.79 -0.32 -18.47
CA PHE A 161 -2.04 -0.22 -19.22
C PHE A 161 -1.78 0.31 -20.63
N GLU A 162 -2.15 -0.49 -21.63
CA GLU A 162 -2.11 -0.11 -23.06
C GLU A 162 -3.43 0.51 -23.54
N ALA A 163 -4.37 0.75 -22.63
CA ALA A 163 -5.70 1.27 -22.92
C ALA A 163 -5.71 2.80 -23.03
N ASP A 164 -6.79 3.34 -23.59
CA ASP A 164 -7.06 4.78 -23.55
C ASP A 164 -7.53 5.17 -22.14
N LEU A 165 -6.66 5.90 -21.43
CA LEU A 165 -6.83 6.30 -20.02
C LEU A 165 -7.31 7.75 -19.95
N ASP A 166 -8.23 8.00 -19.02
CA ASP A 166 -8.88 9.30 -18.85
C ASP A 166 -8.05 10.27 -17.99
N LEU A 167 -7.18 9.75 -17.11
CA LEU A 167 -6.32 10.51 -16.20
C LEU A 167 -4.84 10.25 -16.48
N SER A 168 -3.99 11.24 -16.22
CA SER A 168 -2.53 11.10 -16.35
C SER A 168 -1.91 10.23 -15.24
N GLU A 169 -0.65 9.81 -15.42
CA GLU A 169 0.11 9.04 -14.42
C GLU A 169 0.11 9.76 -13.07
N ASP A 170 0.50 11.03 -13.03
CA ASP A 170 0.53 11.85 -11.81
C ASP A 170 -0.85 11.91 -11.11
N GLN A 171 -1.93 12.14 -11.87
CA GLN A 171 -3.29 12.20 -11.31
C GLN A 171 -3.75 10.87 -10.70
N VAL A 172 -3.29 9.75 -11.27
CA VAL A 172 -3.61 8.41 -10.77
C VAL A 172 -2.74 8.06 -9.58
N VAL A 173 -1.44 8.38 -9.61
CA VAL A 173 -0.52 8.19 -8.48
C VAL A 173 -1.04 8.93 -7.25
N ASP A 174 -1.26 10.24 -7.36
CA ASP A 174 -1.77 11.06 -6.26
C ASP A 174 -3.12 10.54 -5.75
N GLY A 175 -4.04 10.25 -6.68
CA GLY A 175 -5.38 9.79 -6.33
C GLY A 175 -5.40 8.43 -5.62
N VAL A 176 -4.60 7.48 -6.07
CA VAL A 176 -4.51 6.14 -5.46
C VAL A 176 -3.77 6.20 -4.13
N LEU A 177 -2.70 7.00 -4.02
CA LEU A 177 -1.99 7.23 -2.76
C LEU A 177 -2.92 7.83 -1.71
N ASP A 178 -3.59 8.94 -2.03
CA ASP A 178 -4.57 9.57 -1.13
C ASP A 178 -5.64 8.56 -0.68
N PHE A 179 -6.10 7.74 -1.61
CA PHE A 179 -7.11 6.73 -1.33
C PHE A 179 -6.60 5.65 -0.35
N ILE A 180 -5.35 5.19 -0.50
CA ILE A 180 -4.71 4.23 0.42
C ILE A 180 -4.45 4.89 1.78
N MET A 181 -3.92 6.11 1.79
CA MET A 181 -3.58 6.86 3.01
C MET A 181 -4.81 7.16 3.88
N GLN A 182 -5.95 7.46 3.25
CA GLN A 182 -7.22 7.58 3.98
C GLN A 182 -7.65 6.28 4.66
N ARG A 183 -7.33 5.10 4.09
CA ARG A 183 -7.64 3.80 4.71
C ARG A 183 -6.64 3.47 5.81
N LEU A 184 -5.36 3.78 5.60
CA LEU A 184 -4.36 3.69 6.66
C LEU A 184 -4.80 4.50 7.88
N ARG A 185 -5.25 5.76 7.70
CA ARG A 185 -5.77 6.59 8.79
C ARG A 185 -6.90 5.91 9.56
N GLY A 186 -7.85 5.30 8.85
CA GLY A 186 -8.94 4.54 9.47
C GLY A 186 -8.44 3.34 10.29
N VAL A 187 -7.56 2.52 9.71
CA VAL A 187 -6.98 1.34 10.37
C VAL A 187 -6.19 1.73 11.62
N LEU A 188 -5.38 2.79 11.55
CA LEU A 188 -4.63 3.27 12.72
C LEU A 188 -5.56 3.86 13.78
N SER A 189 -6.60 4.61 13.40
CA SER A 189 -7.60 5.09 14.35
C SER A 189 -8.29 3.94 15.08
N GLU A 190 -8.68 2.88 14.37
CA GLU A 190 -9.28 1.68 14.97
C GLU A 190 -8.29 0.91 15.86
N SER A 191 -6.99 1.04 15.59
CA SER A 191 -5.90 0.48 16.41
C SER A 191 -5.62 1.28 17.69
N GLY A 192 -6.37 2.37 17.96
CA GLY A 192 -6.30 3.14 19.21
C GLY A 192 -5.43 4.39 19.16
N PHE A 193 -4.87 4.77 18.01
CA PHE A 193 -4.11 6.01 17.88
C PHE A 193 -5.01 7.25 17.94
N THR A 194 -4.62 8.27 18.72
CA THR A 194 -5.39 9.51 18.88
C THR A 194 -5.29 10.40 17.64
N TYR A 195 -6.30 11.23 17.39
CA TYR A 195 -6.38 12.04 16.16
C TYR A 195 -5.16 12.96 15.98
N ASP A 196 -4.66 13.53 17.06
CA ASP A 196 -3.53 14.46 17.06
C ASP A 196 -2.20 13.76 16.75
N VAL A 197 -2.03 12.51 17.21
CA VAL A 197 -0.90 11.66 16.82
C VAL A 197 -0.97 11.36 15.33
N LEU A 198 -2.15 10.96 14.83
CA LEU A 198 -2.35 10.65 13.43
C LEU A 198 -2.11 11.86 12.52
N ASP A 199 -2.65 13.03 12.87
CA ASP A 199 -2.42 14.26 12.11
C ASP A 199 -0.92 14.62 12.11
N ALA A 200 -0.24 14.50 13.26
CA ALA A 200 1.19 14.80 13.35
C ALA A 200 2.04 13.88 12.46
N VAL A 201 1.78 12.57 12.44
CA VAL A 201 2.58 11.65 11.62
C VAL A 201 2.22 11.72 10.14
N LEU A 202 0.94 11.82 9.79
CA LEU A 202 0.50 11.84 8.39
C LEU A 202 0.90 13.14 7.68
N SER A 203 1.00 14.27 8.39
CA SER A 203 1.46 15.53 7.79
C SER A 203 2.97 15.61 7.57
N ASN A 204 3.75 14.74 8.21
CA ASN A 204 5.23 14.82 8.22
C ASN A 204 5.92 13.56 7.70
N CYS A 205 5.17 12.59 7.18
CA CYS A 205 5.72 11.36 6.61
C CYS A 205 5.28 11.24 5.15
N GLY A 206 6.19 10.80 4.30
CA GLY A 206 5.83 10.28 2.97
C GLY A 206 4.98 9.02 3.08
N PRO A 207 4.56 8.42 1.95
CA PRO A 207 3.61 7.31 1.89
C PRO A 207 4.21 5.94 2.28
N ASP A 208 5.05 5.91 3.31
CA ASP A 208 5.55 4.67 3.92
C ASP A 208 4.64 4.27 5.07
N LEU A 209 3.76 3.30 4.79
CA LEU A 209 2.72 2.82 5.70
C LEU A 209 3.29 2.27 7.01
N LEU A 210 4.39 1.53 6.93
CA LEU A 210 5.02 0.91 8.09
C LEU A 210 5.70 1.97 8.95
N LEU A 211 6.45 2.88 8.33
CA LEU A 211 7.09 3.99 9.02
C LEU A 211 6.07 4.89 9.73
N ILE A 212 4.93 5.15 9.10
CA ILE A 212 3.83 5.92 9.72
C ILE A 212 3.31 5.20 10.96
N GLN A 213 3.05 3.89 10.88
CA GLN A 213 2.61 3.12 12.05
C GLN A 213 3.65 3.15 13.18
N ASP A 214 4.92 2.97 12.85
CA ASP A 214 6.00 2.95 13.85
C ASP A 214 6.23 4.31 14.50
N LYS A 215 6.15 5.40 13.72
CA LYS A 215 6.16 6.77 14.27
C LYS A 215 4.94 7.06 15.12
N ALA A 216 3.76 6.58 14.74
CA ALA A 216 2.55 6.75 15.54
C ALA A 216 2.69 6.05 16.91
N ARG A 217 3.26 4.83 16.92
CA ARG A 217 3.62 4.12 18.17
C ARG A 217 4.61 4.90 19.00
N ALA A 218 5.72 5.32 18.41
CA ALA A 218 6.77 6.06 19.11
C ALA A 218 6.25 7.37 19.71
N LEU A 219 5.46 8.14 18.95
CA LEU A 219 4.86 9.39 19.42
C LEU A 219 3.85 9.14 20.55
N THR A 220 3.05 8.08 20.45
CA THR A 220 2.12 7.70 21.52
C THR A 220 2.87 7.36 22.81
N SER A 221 3.92 6.53 22.73
CA SER A 221 4.74 6.20 23.91
C SER A 221 5.51 7.39 24.48
N LEU A 222 5.87 8.37 23.63
CA LEU A 222 6.48 9.63 24.08
C LEU A 222 5.49 10.50 24.85
N LYS A 223 4.23 10.58 24.40
CA LYS A 223 3.16 11.33 25.08
C LYS A 223 2.83 10.78 26.47
N GLU A 224 3.07 9.49 26.70
CA GLU A 224 2.85 8.86 28.01
C GLU A 224 3.96 9.16 29.02
N GLN A 225 5.06 9.81 28.61
CA GLN A 225 6.16 10.11 29.51
C GLN A 225 5.81 11.24 30.48
N PRO A 226 6.22 11.17 31.76
CA PRO A 226 5.89 12.20 32.76
C PRO A 226 6.40 13.60 32.41
N TYR A 227 7.47 13.68 31.62
CA TYR A 227 8.09 14.94 31.21
C TYR A 227 7.54 15.51 29.90
N PHE A 228 6.55 14.85 29.27
CA PHE A 228 6.05 15.26 27.96
C PHE A 228 5.44 16.68 27.98
N ASP A 229 4.64 17.00 29.00
CA ASP A 229 4.02 18.32 29.10
C ASP A 229 5.09 19.42 29.27
N ASP A 230 6.10 19.17 30.10
CA ASP A 230 7.23 20.09 30.29
C ASP A 230 8.02 20.26 28.98
N LEU A 231 8.27 19.18 28.25
CA LEU A 231 8.92 19.19 26.94
C LEU A 231 8.13 20.06 25.95
N MET A 232 6.81 19.91 25.91
CA MET A 232 5.95 20.69 25.01
C MET A 232 5.93 22.18 25.37
N VAL A 233 6.01 22.54 26.66
CA VAL A 233 6.15 23.94 27.08
C VAL A 233 7.47 24.53 26.58
N VAL A 234 8.57 23.79 26.75
CA VAL A 234 9.91 24.20 26.29
C VAL A 234 9.98 24.29 24.77
N PHE A 235 9.30 23.42 24.03
CA PHE A 235 9.28 23.41 22.57
C PHE A 235 8.38 24.51 21.96
N ASN A 236 7.16 24.67 22.47
CA ASN A 236 6.15 25.56 21.87
C ASN A 236 6.58 27.03 21.90
N ARG A 237 7.33 27.45 22.91
CA ARG A 237 7.74 28.86 23.03
C ARG A 237 8.75 29.26 21.94
N PRO A 238 9.89 28.57 21.74
CA PRO A 238 10.78 28.80 20.61
C PRO A 238 10.10 28.61 19.25
N PHE A 239 9.26 27.57 19.08
CA PHE A 239 8.56 27.31 17.81
C PHE A 239 7.62 28.46 17.40
N ASN A 240 6.85 29.01 18.35
CA ASN A 240 5.96 30.13 18.06
C ASN A 240 6.73 31.44 17.79
N LEU A 241 7.89 31.61 18.43
CA LEU A 241 8.78 32.75 18.17
C LEU A 241 9.42 32.66 16.78
N SER A 242 9.90 31.48 16.38
CA SER A 242 10.55 31.29 15.07
C SER A 242 9.59 31.52 13.91
N ARG A 243 8.30 31.20 14.07
CA ARG A 243 7.27 31.51 13.06
C ARG A 243 7.12 33.00 12.75
N GLN A 244 7.53 33.88 13.66
CA GLN A 244 7.47 35.34 13.46
C GLN A 244 8.78 35.90 12.92
N ALA A 245 9.84 35.10 12.87
CA ALA A 245 11.21 35.58 12.69
C ALA A 245 11.62 35.79 11.22
N GLY A 246 10.87 35.27 10.24
CA GLY A 246 11.23 35.34 8.82
C GLY A 246 12.48 34.50 8.49
N ASP A 247 13.05 34.68 7.30
CA ASP A 247 14.30 34.02 6.91
C ASP A 247 15.49 34.71 7.60
N LEU A 248 15.88 34.20 8.76
CA LEU A 248 17.08 34.62 9.47
C LEU A 248 18.24 33.69 9.13
N GLN A 249 19.38 34.27 8.77
CA GLN A 249 20.64 33.54 8.76
C GLN A 249 21.16 33.42 10.20
N VAL A 250 21.43 32.19 10.62
CA VAL A 250 22.08 31.91 11.89
C VAL A 250 23.50 32.46 11.84
N GLN A 251 23.91 33.21 12.87
CA GLN A 251 25.23 33.84 12.98
C GLN A 251 26.00 33.13 14.10
N PRO A 252 26.85 32.14 13.76
CA PRO A 252 27.54 31.30 14.75
C PRO A 252 28.45 32.08 15.71
N GLU A 253 28.88 33.28 15.32
CA GLU A 253 29.66 34.19 16.17
C GLU A 253 28.94 34.63 17.45
N PHE A 254 27.61 34.44 17.53
CA PHE A 254 26.82 34.77 18.71
C PHE A 254 26.50 33.58 19.62
N PHE A 255 26.98 32.37 19.31
CA PHE A 255 26.78 31.21 20.18
C PHE A 255 27.62 31.32 21.45
N VAL A 256 26.97 31.20 22.60
CA VAL A 256 27.58 31.32 23.93
C VAL A 256 27.77 29.95 24.56
N ASP A 257 26.79 29.06 24.41
CA ASP A 257 26.82 27.73 25.00
C ASP A 257 27.39 26.69 24.04
N GLN A 258 28.15 25.72 24.58
CA GLN A 258 28.69 24.61 23.80
C GLN A 258 27.59 23.83 23.05
N VAL A 259 26.39 23.78 23.61
CA VAL A 259 25.24 23.08 23.04
C VAL A 259 24.78 23.77 21.75
N GLU A 260 24.79 25.11 21.71
CA GLU A 260 24.44 25.88 20.51
C GLU A 260 25.43 25.63 19.37
N GLN A 261 26.72 25.56 19.71
CA GLN A 261 27.78 25.26 18.75
C GLN A 261 27.68 23.84 18.18
N VAL A 262 27.25 22.86 18.97
CA VAL A 262 27.16 21.47 18.51
C VAL A 262 25.92 21.22 17.63
N TYR A 263 24.78 21.82 17.95
CA TYR A 263 23.51 21.51 17.27
C TYR A 263 23.17 22.42 16.07
N MET A 264 23.82 23.59 15.94
CA MET A 264 23.52 24.56 14.88
C MET A 264 24.62 24.70 13.82
N MET A 265 25.64 23.84 13.82
CA MET A 265 26.69 23.85 12.78
C MET A 265 26.25 23.22 11.44
N ASP A 266 25.16 22.44 11.43
CA ASP A 266 24.65 21.73 10.25
C ASP A 266 23.41 22.39 9.60
N TYR A 267 22.99 23.57 10.09
CA TYR A 267 21.82 24.34 9.63
C TYR A 267 22.24 25.75 9.18
#